data_AF-A0A957U2Q8-F1
#
_entry.id   AF-A0A957U2Q8-F1
#
_cell.length_a   1.000
_cell.length_b   1.000
_cell.length_c   1.000
_cell.angle_alpha   90.00
_cell.angle_beta   90.00
_cell.angle_gamma   90.00
#
_symmetry.space_group_name_H-M   'P 1'
#
loop_
_entity.id
_entity.type
_entity.pdbx_description
1 polymer ?
#
loop_
_entity_poly.entity_id
_entity_poly.type
_entity_poly.pdbx_seq_one_letter_code
_entity_poly.pdbx_strand_id
1 'polypeptide(L)'
;DQVTPLHFHWLKTEDIINRGGGNLVVQLYQADQNEQLTDAPVTVMLDGMAQTVPAGGTVVLIPGASITLEPYVYHAFWGAEARVLVGEVSTVNDDSRDNRFFDPIGRFPAIQEDEPPLRLLVGDYPTPGAEPVTTT
;
A
#
# COMPACT_ATOMS: atom_id res chain seq x y z
N ASP A 1 -14.93 6.47 5.01
CA ASP A 1 -13.70 6.56 4.19
C ASP A 1 -12.96 5.24 4.19
N GLN A 2 -12.40 4.85 3.06
CA GLN A 2 -11.63 3.61 2.91
C GLN A 2 -10.16 3.91 3.20
N VAL A 3 -9.54 3.14 4.09
CA VAL A 3 -8.15 3.33 4.52
C VAL A 3 -7.33 2.10 4.16
N THR A 4 -6.18 2.30 3.52
CA THR A 4 -5.10 1.31 3.47
C THR A 4 -4.32 1.44 4.79
N PRO A 5 -4.31 0.38 5.64
CA PRO A 5 -3.69 0.45 6.96
C PRO A 5 -2.19 0.73 6.92
N LEU A 6 -1.66 1.16 8.06
CA LEU A 6 -0.25 1.51 8.21
C LEU A 6 0.65 0.28 8.02
N HIS A 7 1.53 0.34 7.02
CA HIS A 7 2.49 -0.71 6.72
C HIS A 7 3.77 -0.15 6.09
N PHE A 8 4.83 -0.94 6.05
CA PHE A 8 5.99 -0.69 5.19
C PHE A 8 6.33 -1.94 4.37
N HIS A 9 7.26 -1.79 3.43
CA HIS A 9 7.87 -2.89 2.68
C HIS A 9 9.33 -3.12 3.07
N TRP A 10 9.74 -4.37 3.25
CA TRP A 10 11.14 -4.70 3.57
C TRP A 10 12.04 -4.50 2.35
N LEU A 11 11.51 -4.73 1.14
CA LEU A 11 12.26 -4.66 -0.11
C LEU A 11 11.70 -3.63 -1.11
N LYS A 12 10.38 -3.55 -1.26
CA LYS A 12 9.77 -2.73 -2.32
C LYS A 12 10.04 -1.24 -2.09
N THR A 13 10.53 -0.59 -3.15
CA THR A 13 10.40 0.86 -3.33
C THR A 13 9.25 1.11 -4.28
N GLU A 14 8.38 2.06 -3.95
CA GLU A 14 7.19 2.36 -4.76
C GLU A 14 6.92 3.86 -4.88
N ASP A 15 6.41 4.24 -6.04
CA ASP A 15 5.76 5.52 -6.26
C ASP A 15 4.24 5.33 -6.18
N ILE A 16 3.62 5.94 -5.17
CA ILE A 16 2.17 6.05 -5.06
C ILE A 16 1.73 7.33 -5.76
N ILE A 17 0.81 7.19 -6.72
CA ILE A 17 0.44 8.25 -7.67
C ILE A 17 -1.06 8.49 -7.59
N ASN A 18 -1.48 9.72 -7.32
CA ASN A 18 -2.86 10.12 -7.52
C ASN A 18 -3.11 10.33 -9.02
N ARG A 19 -3.75 9.37 -9.69
CA ARG A 19 -4.05 9.43 -11.13
C ARG A 19 -5.32 10.24 -11.43
N GLY A 20 -6.13 10.58 -10.43
CA GLY A 20 -7.35 11.38 -10.61
C GLY A 20 -8.43 11.12 -9.57
N GLY A 21 -9.46 11.97 -9.58
CA GLY A 21 -10.55 11.95 -8.61
C GLY A 21 -10.33 12.97 -7.49
N GLY A 22 -10.50 12.54 -6.24
CA GLY A 22 -10.24 13.36 -5.05
C GLY A 22 -8.75 13.50 -4.70
N ASN A 23 -8.48 14.01 -3.50
CA ASN A 23 -7.13 14.07 -2.94
C ASN A 23 -6.79 12.76 -2.21
N LEU A 24 -5.55 12.28 -2.34
CA LEU A 24 -5.04 11.15 -1.56
C LEU A 24 -4.23 11.69 -0.38
N VAL A 25 -4.60 11.31 0.84
CA VAL A 25 -3.81 11.63 2.03
C VAL A 25 -2.90 10.45 2.33
N VAL A 26 -1.63 10.70 2.59
CA VAL A 26 -0.64 9.69 2.98
C VAL A 26 -0.03 10.10 4.32
N GLN A 27 -0.20 9.26 5.34
CA GLN A 27 0.41 9.42 6.67
C GLN A 27 1.72 8.65 6.74
N LEU A 28 2.75 9.22 7.36
CA LEU A 28 4.12 8.68 7.31
C LEU A 28 4.77 8.53 8.69
N TYR A 29 5.53 7.44 8.89
CA TYR A 29 6.45 7.23 10.01
C TYR A 29 7.73 6.54 9.53
N GLN A 30 8.85 6.69 10.25
CA GLN A 30 10.02 5.80 10.06
C GLN A 30 9.90 4.58 10.96
N ALA A 31 10.26 3.41 10.42
CA ALA A 31 10.47 2.20 11.22
C ALA A 31 11.86 2.18 11.88
N ASP A 32 11.97 1.68 13.11
CA ASP A 32 13.25 1.34 13.72
C ASP A 32 13.72 -0.08 13.36
N GLN A 33 14.85 -0.49 13.93
CA GLN A 33 15.43 -1.83 13.72
C GLN A 33 14.57 -2.97 14.28
N ASN A 34 13.63 -2.66 15.18
CA ASN A 34 12.64 -3.59 15.74
C ASN A 34 11.28 -3.43 15.04
N GLU A 35 11.27 -2.75 13.89
CA GLU A 35 10.10 -2.47 13.06
C GLU A 35 9.02 -1.63 13.79
N GLN A 36 9.37 -0.91 14.84
CA GLN A 36 8.45 -0.04 15.58
C GLN A 36 8.41 1.38 14.97
N LEU A 37 7.32 2.11 15.21
CA LEU A 37 7.22 3.51 14.84
C LEU A 37 8.21 4.35 15.65
N THR A 38 8.86 5.31 15.00
CA THR A 38 9.71 6.29 15.65
C THR A 38 9.09 7.69 15.65
N ASP A 39 9.58 8.56 16.55
CA ASP A 39 9.23 9.99 16.57
C ASP A 39 10.10 10.83 15.62
N ALA A 40 10.98 10.20 14.83
CA ALA A 40 11.86 10.90 13.91
C ALA A 40 11.05 11.50 12.74
N PRO A 41 11.43 12.70 12.25
CA PRO A 41 10.83 13.25 11.04
C PRO A 41 11.08 12.33 9.84
N VAL A 42 10.10 12.25 8.93
CA VAL A 42 10.17 11.46 7.71
C VAL A 42 10.46 12.38 6.54
N THR A 43 11.48 12.06 5.75
CA THR A 43 11.78 12.74 4.49
C THR A 43 11.46 11.82 3.33
N VAL A 44 10.65 12.30 2.38
CA VAL A 44 10.20 11.57 1.20
C VAL A 44 10.37 12.45 -0.04
N MET A 45 10.28 11.85 -1.23
CA MET A 45 10.29 12.60 -2.49
C MET A 45 8.86 12.76 -2.99
N LEU A 46 8.41 14.00 -3.19
CA LEU A 46 7.17 14.32 -3.90
C LEU A 46 7.51 14.86 -5.28
N ASP A 47 7.12 14.14 -6.33
CA ASP A 47 7.40 14.51 -7.73
C ASP A 47 8.88 14.89 -7.99
N GLY A 48 9.81 14.21 -7.31
CA GLY A 48 11.25 14.49 -7.40
C GLY A 48 11.78 15.61 -6.49
N MET A 49 10.96 16.17 -5.60
CA MET A 49 11.38 17.16 -4.58
C MET A 49 11.31 16.58 -3.17
N ALA A 50 12.38 16.77 -2.39
CA ALA A 50 12.40 16.32 -1.00
C ALA A 50 11.44 17.14 -0.14
N GLN A 51 10.62 16.45 0.65
CA GLN A 51 9.73 17.04 1.65
C GLN A 51 9.86 16.29 2.96
N THR A 52 9.93 17.03 4.07
CA THR A 52 10.02 16.48 5.42
C THR A 52 8.73 16.77 6.20
N VAL A 53 8.17 15.75 6.84
CA VAL A 53 7.04 15.86 7.77
C VAL A 53 7.45 15.33 9.15
N PRO A 54 6.82 15.81 10.26
CA PRO A 54 7.00 15.16 11.56
C PRO A 54 6.50 13.70 11.50
N ALA A 55 6.94 12.87 12.44
CA ALA A 55 6.36 11.52 12.62
C ALA A 55 4.84 11.59 12.76
N GLY A 56 4.12 10.77 12.00
CA GLY A 56 2.65 10.78 11.92
C GLY A 56 2.06 11.94 11.15
N GLY A 57 2.91 12.80 10.60
CA GLY A 57 2.51 13.85 9.66
C GLY A 57 1.96 13.26 8.37
N THR A 58 1.24 14.10 7.63
CA THR A 58 0.60 13.71 6.37
C THR A 58 1.10 14.56 5.21
N VAL A 59 1.12 13.95 4.03
CA VAL A 59 1.19 14.65 2.75
C VAL A 59 -0.13 14.46 2.01
N VAL A 60 -0.50 15.43 1.18
CA VAL A 60 -1.71 15.37 0.37
C VAL A 60 -1.31 15.38 -1.10
N LEU A 61 -1.58 14.28 -1.79
CA LEU A 61 -1.38 14.17 -3.23
C LEU A 61 -2.66 14.62 -3.93
N ILE A 62 -2.59 15.75 -4.61
CA ILE A 62 -3.63 16.20 -5.55
C ILE A 62 -3.55 15.35 -6.83
N PRO A 63 -4.60 15.35 -7.67
CA PRO A 63 -4.54 14.69 -8.98
C PRO A 63 -3.31 15.09 -9.79
N GLY A 64 -2.51 14.09 -10.18
CA GLY A 64 -1.26 14.23 -10.91
C GLY A 64 0.02 14.09 -10.07
N ALA A 65 -0.06 14.25 -8.74
CA ALA A 65 1.09 14.17 -7.85
C ALA A 65 1.44 12.74 -7.45
N SER A 66 2.72 12.48 -7.18
CA SER A 66 3.22 11.22 -6.62
C SER A 66 4.14 11.40 -5.41
N ILE A 67 4.27 10.33 -4.63
CA ILE A 67 5.24 10.18 -3.54
C ILE A 67 6.06 8.91 -3.76
N THR A 68 7.37 9.00 -3.61
CA THR A 68 8.27 7.84 -3.52
C THR A 68 8.40 7.40 -2.08
N LEU A 69 8.11 6.13 -1.83
CA LEU A 69 8.21 5.45 -0.54
C LEU A 69 9.32 4.40 -0.62
N GLU A 70 10.38 4.62 0.15
CA GLU A 70 11.49 3.69 0.28
C GLU A 70 11.17 2.60 1.31
N PRO A 71 11.91 1.46 1.30
CA PRO A 71 11.76 0.43 2.33
C PRO A 71 11.85 1.01 3.74
N TYR A 72 11.10 0.43 4.67
CA TYR A 72 11.02 0.86 6.07
C TYR A 72 10.39 2.26 6.33
N VAL A 73 9.80 2.89 5.30
CA VAL A 73 8.88 4.02 5.49
C VAL A 73 7.47 3.49 5.71
N TYR A 74 6.98 3.60 6.94
CA TYR A 74 5.59 3.29 7.26
C TYR A 74 4.67 4.29 6.60
N HIS A 75 3.65 3.79 5.91
CA HIS A 75 2.66 4.60 5.23
C HIS A 75 1.25 4.02 5.35
N ALA A 76 0.29 4.92 5.56
CA ALA A 76 -1.15 4.64 5.48
C ALA A 76 -1.77 5.66 4.53
N PHE A 77 -2.79 5.30 3.76
CA PHE A 77 -3.40 6.26 2.84
C PHE A 77 -4.90 6.06 2.64
N TRP A 78 -5.58 7.16 2.32
CA TRP A 78 -7.02 7.21 2.09
C TRP A 78 -7.40 8.36 1.16
N GLY A 79 -8.53 8.21 0.45
CA GLY A 79 -9.13 9.32 -0.29
C GLY A 79 -9.81 10.31 0.64
N ALA A 80 -9.51 11.60 0.49
CA ALA A 80 -10.20 12.67 1.22
C ALA A 80 -11.54 12.97 0.57
N GLU A 81 -12.64 12.63 1.27
CA GLU A 81 -14.04 12.95 0.94
C GLU A 81 -14.57 12.48 -0.43
N ALA A 82 -13.72 11.90 -1.27
CA ALA A 82 -14.03 11.46 -2.62
C ALA A 82 -13.20 10.24 -3.03
N ARG A 83 -13.67 9.53 -4.05
CA ARG A 83 -12.95 8.40 -4.66
C ARG A 83 -11.67 8.90 -5.34
N VAL A 84 -10.60 8.12 -5.21
CA VAL A 84 -9.30 8.40 -5.83
C VAL A 84 -8.89 7.20 -6.68
N LEU A 85 -8.42 7.45 -7.89
CA LEU A 85 -7.72 6.46 -8.69
C LEU A 85 -6.24 6.50 -8.30
N VAL A 86 -5.79 5.48 -7.57
CA VAL A 86 -4.39 5.34 -7.16
C VAL A 86 -3.66 4.47 -8.18
N GLY A 87 -2.52 4.95 -8.67
CA GLY A 87 -1.56 4.13 -9.41
C GLY A 87 -0.36 3.83 -8.53
N GLU A 88 0.21 2.64 -8.71
CA GLU A 88 1.50 2.26 -8.12
C GLU A 88 2.47 1.95 -9.26
N VAL A 89 3.69 2.49 -9.18
CA VAL A 89 4.82 2.05 -10.00
C VAL A 89 5.95 1.72 -9.03
N SER A 90 6.42 0.47 -9.06
CA SER A 90 7.32 -0.02 -8.03
C SER A 90 8.38 -0.96 -8.59
N THR A 91 9.35 -1.29 -7.73
CA THR A 91 10.13 -2.53 -7.89
C THR A 91 9.19 -3.74 -7.79
N VAL A 92 9.74 -4.97 -7.86
CA VAL A 92 8.92 -6.19 -7.79
C VAL A 92 8.03 -6.19 -6.53
N ASN A 93 6.74 -6.46 -6.72
CA ASN A 93 5.77 -6.65 -5.64
C ASN A 93 5.72 -8.13 -5.22
N ASP A 94 5.86 -8.40 -3.92
CA ASP A 94 5.56 -9.71 -3.30
C ASP A 94 4.61 -9.51 -2.12
N ASP A 95 3.31 -9.40 -2.42
CA ASP A 95 2.28 -9.18 -1.40
C ASP A 95 2.23 -10.27 -0.31
N SER A 96 2.77 -11.46 -0.57
CA SER A 96 2.75 -12.59 0.37
C SER A 96 3.74 -12.45 1.52
N ARG A 97 4.81 -11.68 1.31
CA ARG A 97 5.99 -11.67 2.18
C ARG A 97 6.62 -10.30 2.38
N ASP A 98 6.26 -9.30 1.58
CA ASP A 98 6.90 -7.98 1.61
C ASP A 98 6.05 -6.89 2.28
N ASN A 99 5.00 -7.27 3.01
CA ASN A 99 4.12 -6.33 3.74
C ASN A 99 4.28 -6.49 5.25
N ARG A 100 4.79 -5.45 5.92
CA ARG A 100 4.84 -5.37 7.38
C ARG A 100 3.80 -4.40 7.88
N PHE A 101 2.64 -4.90 8.28
CA PHE A 101 1.58 -4.09 8.90
C PHE A 101 1.95 -3.70 10.34
N PHE A 102 1.59 -2.48 10.76
CA PHE A 102 1.83 -2.06 12.14
C PHE A 102 0.98 -2.87 13.13
N ASP A 103 -0.32 -2.92 12.87
CA ASP A 103 -1.25 -3.80 13.57
C ASP A 103 -1.19 -5.22 12.99
N PRO A 104 -1.46 -6.27 13.80
CA PRO A 104 -1.41 -7.66 13.37
C PRO A 104 -2.64 -8.02 12.51
N ILE A 105 -2.74 -7.42 11.33
CA ILE A 105 -3.80 -7.66 10.35
C ILE A 105 -3.28 -8.48 9.17
N GLY A 106 -4.14 -9.34 8.63
CA GLY A 106 -3.83 -10.10 7.42
C GLY A 106 -3.91 -9.24 6.16
N ARG A 107 -3.05 -9.52 5.18
CA ARG A 107 -3.05 -8.84 3.87
C ARG A 107 -4.30 -9.16 3.04
N PHE A 108 -4.81 -10.38 3.16
CA PHE A 108 -5.94 -10.91 2.42
C PHE A 108 -7.03 -11.36 3.40
N PRO A 109 -8.29 -10.96 3.20
CA PRO A 109 -9.41 -11.47 3.99
C PRO A 109 -9.76 -12.91 3.60
N ALA A 110 -10.46 -13.62 4.50
CA ALA A 110 -11.14 -14.85 4.12
C ALA A 110 -12.36 -14.53 3.24
N ILE A 111 -12.62 -15.38 2.24
CA ILE A 111 -13.77 -15.26 1.33
C ILE A 111 -14.80 -16.31 1.74
N GLN A 112 -16.06 -15.89 1.80
CA GLN A 112 -17.19 -16.81 1.90
C GLN A 112 -17.68 -17.10 0.49
N GLU A 113 -17.55 -18.36 0.05
CA GLU A 113 -17.99 -18.83 -1.28
C GLU A 113 -19.51 -19.07 -1.29
N ASP A 114 -20.30 -18.00 -1.20
CA ASP A 114 -21.77 -18.05 -1.17
C ASP A 114 -22.41 -18.14 -2.58
N GLU A 115 -21.65 -17.82 -3.63
CA GLU A 115 -22.02 -18.01 -5.02
C GLU A 115 -20.78 -18.28 -5.92
N PRO A 116 -20.95 -18.85 -7.13
CA PRO A 116 -19.83 -19.04 -8.05
C PRO A 116 -19.16 -17.71 -8.46
N PRO A 117 -17.81 -17.64 -8.54
CA PRO A 117 -17.11 -16.39 -8.80
C PRO A 117 -17.32 -15.89 -10.24
N LEU A 118 -17.67 -14.60 -10.38
CA LEU A 118 -17.75 -13.94 -11.69
C LEU A 118 -16.35 -13.76 -12.33
N ARG A 119 -15.32 -13.57 -11.49
CA ARG A 119 -13.91 -13.41 -11.85
C ARG A 119 -13.03 -14.02 -10.76
N LEU A 120 -11.87 -14.54 -11.14
CA LEU A 120 -10.86 -15.03 -10.21
C LEU A 120 -10.00 -13.87 -9.68
N LEU A 121 -9.61 -13.93 -8.40
CA LEU A 121 -8.59 -13.06 -7.84
C LEU A 121 -7.20 -13.52 -8.25
N VAL A 122 -6.20 -12.65 -8.07
CA VAL A 122 -4.81 -12.94 -8.45
C VAL A 122 -4.26 -14.22 -7.79
N GLY A 123 -4.67 -14.51 -6.55
CA GLY A 123 -4.24 -15.69 -5.80
C GLY A 123 -4.96 -16.99 -6.16
N ASP A 124 -6.06 -16.92 -6.91
CA ASP A 124 -6.90 -18.08 -7.22
C ASP A 124 -6.44 -18.83 -8.48
N TYR A 125 -5.50 -18.25 -9.23
CA TYR A 125 -4.96 -18.90 -10.41
C TYR A 125 -4.04 -20.07 -10.02
N PRO A 126 -4.09 -21.19 -10.76
CA PRO A 126 -3.18 -22.30 -10.52
C PRO A 126 -1.74 -21.87 -10.77
N THR A 127 -0.84 -22.29 -9.89
CA THR A 127 0.60 -22.19 -10.14
C THR A 127 0.91 -22.87 -11.46
N PRO A 128 1.80 -22.32 -12.32
CA PRO A 128 2.16 -22.96 -13.57
C PRO A 128 2.57 -24.44 -13.37
N GLY A 129 1.83 -25.37 -13.99
CA GLY A 129 2.02 -26.82 -13.84
C GLY A 129 1.13 -27.51 -12.80
N ALA A 130 0.27 -26.77 -12.09
CA ALA A 130 -0.78 -27.36 -11.26
C ALA A 130 -1.96 -27.82 -12.15
N GLU A 131 -2.48 -29.02 -11.86
CA GLU A 131 -3.72 -29.51 -12.47
C GLU A 131 -4.88 -28.54 -12.16
N PRO A 132 -5.79 -28.29 -13.10
CA PRO A 132 -6.91 -27.38 -12.87
C PRO A 132 -7.74 -27.83 -11.66
N VAL A 133 -7.96 -26.91 -10.74
CA VAL A 133 -8.88 -27.13 -9.61
C VAL A 133 -10.30 -27.16 -10.18
N THR A 134 -10.85 -28.35 -10.35
CA THR A 134 -12.28 -28.54 -10.62
C THR A 134 -13.07 -28.22 -9.36
N THR A 135 -13.75 -27.09 -9.33
CA THR A 135 -14.75 -26.77 -8.31
C THR A 135 -15.98 -27.68 -8.50
N THR A 136 -16.36 -28.40 -7.44
CA THR A 136 -17.67 -29.06 -7.29
C THR A 136 -18.63 -28.15 -6.55
#